data_AF-A0A937PEU4-F1
#
_entry.id   AF-A0A937PEU4-F1
#
_cell.length_a   1.000
_cell.length_b   1.000
_cell.length_c   1.000
_cell.angle_alpha   90.00
_cell.angle_beta   90.00
_cell.angle_gamma   90.00
#
_symmetry.space_group_name_H-M   'P 1'
#
loop_
_entity.id
_entity.type
_entity.pdbx_description
1 polymer ?
#
loop_
_entity_poly.entity_id
_entity_poly.type
_entity_poly.pdbx_seq_one_letter_code
_entity_poly.pdbx_strand_id
1 'polypeptide(L)'
;MERFKTGLTTLLDNINEAESEEHHKNLVITFLKGTGFAPKFFINTKGRTDLVIHAGIDAKSAARVLIEVKKPSNKTEMITPENLNAKAFHELILYYLRERITGKNLGIKHIIVTNIYEWHIFDATLFEKLFAQDKKLLKKFKDFEEGRLSGTGTEFFYKEIAAPLLADKRASGQADESSVHSPQYAIPKNHSPLTAHHSPFSFTHFNLRNYEKPLRNTNRTDDTKLIALLKVLSPEHLLKLPFANDSNTLDRGFYAELLHIIGLAETKQGSKKVIGRKGNSKFEIRNSEQETRNTKRETQNAKRDPGALLENIIVQLESHDKISRLANPSQFGENEEERLFNVALELVITWINRILFLKL
;
A
#
# COMPACT_ATOMS: atom_id res chain seq x y z
N MET A 1 -4.83 -4.29 -12.97
CA MET A 1 -4.10 -3.88 -14.18
C MET A 1 -5.00 -3.14 -15.16
N GLU A 2 -6.08 -3.75 -15.65
CA GLU A 2 -6.96 -3.12 -16.66
C GLU A 2 -7.44 -1.72 -16.29
N ARG A 3 -7.94 -1.49 -15.07
CA ARG A 3 -8.34 -0.15 -14.60
C ARG A 3 -7.22 0.89 -14.72
N PHE A 4 -5.98 0.48 -14.43
CA PHE A 4 -4.81 1.35 -14.56
C PHE A 4 -4.50 1.67 -16.02
N LYS A 5 -4.52 0.66 -16.90
CA LYS A 5 -4.34 0.87 -18.34
C LYS A 5 -5.40 1.81 -18.90
N THR A 6 -6.68 1.57 -18.61
CA THR A 6 -7.77 2.45 -19.03
C THR A 6 -7.57 3.88 -18.51
N GLY A 7 -7.28 4.04 -17.22
CA GLY A 7 -7.03 5.36 -16.64
C GLY A 7 -5.85 6.09 -17.27
N LEU A 8 -4.74 5.38 -17.51
CA LEU A 8 -3.55 5.96 -18.14
C LEU A 8 -3.79 6.32 -19.61
N THR A 9 -4.53 5.49 -20.35
CA THR A 9 -4.93 5.78 -21.73
C THR A 9 -5.80 7.03 -21.78
N THR A 10 -6.83 7.10 -20.95
CA THR A 10 -7.70 8.28 -20.85
C THR A 10 -6.91 9.53 -20.46
N LEU A 11 -5.98 9.42 -19.50
CA LEU A 11 -5.11 10.53 -19.11
C LEU A 11 -4.36 11.06 -20.34
N LEU A 12 -3.63 10.19 -21.04
CA LEU A 12 -2.78 10.56 -22.18
C LEU A 12 -3.59 11.09 -23.37
N ASP A 13 -4.73 10.49 -23.68
CA ASP A 13 -5.60 10.91 -24.80
C ASP A 13 -6.21 12.30 -24.61
N ASN A 14 -6.33 12.78 -23.36
CA ASN A 14 -6.93 14.07 -23.03
C ASN A 14 -5.90 15.18 -22.76
N ILE A 15 -4.59 14.90 -22.85
CA ILE A 15 -3.59 15.96 -22.67
C ILE A 15 -3.63 16.90 -23.87
N ASN A 16 -3.80 18.19 -23.59
CA ASN A 16 -3.75 19.24 -24.59
C ASN A 16 -2.85 20.39 -24.09
N GLU A 17 -1.66 20.54 -24.66
CA GLU A 17 -0.70 21.56 -24.22
C GLU A 17 -1.19 23.01 -24.41
N ALA A 18 -2.26 23.25 -25.18
CA ALA A 18 -2.89 24.56 -25.26
C ALA A 18 -3.68 24.91 -23.99
N GLU A 19 -4.19 23.90 -23.27
CA GLU A 19 -5.07 24.06 -22.12
C GLU A 19 -4.40 24.62 -20.88
N SER A 20 -5.18 25.09 -19.92
CA SER A 20 -4.68 25.65 -18.67
C SER A 20 -3.98 24.62 -17.78
N GLU A 21 -3.18 25.08 -16.82
CA GLU A 21 -2.63 24.20 -15.77
C GLU A 21 -3.75 23.53 -14.94
N GLU A 22 -4.85 24.26 -14.69
CA GLU A 22 -6.04 23.75 -14.01
C GLU A 22 -6.71 22.59 -14.76
N HIS A 23 -6.76 22.66 -16.09
CA HIS A 23 -7.24 21.55 -16.91
C HIS A 23 -6.42 20.27 -16.66
N HIS A 24 -5.08 20.37 -16.72
CA HIS A 24 -4.19 19.24 -16.51
C HIS A 24 -4.25 18.71 -15.06
N LYS A 25 -4.44 19.58 -14.06
CA LYS A 25 -4.67 19.18 -12.66
C LYS A 25 -5.90 18.30 -12.52
N ASN A 26 -7.00 18.65 -13.18
CA ASN A 26 -8.22 17.87 -13.16
C ASN A 26 -8.04 16.48 -13.82
N LEU A 27 -7.23 16.39 -14.88
CA LEU A 27 -6.86 15.10 -15.47
C LEU A 27 -6.06 14.23 -14.50
N VAL A 28 -5.07 14.81 -13.81
CA VAL A 28 -4.29 14.09 -12.78
C VAL A 28 -5.19 13.59 -11.63
N ILE A 29 -6.12 14.43 -11.13
CA ILE A 29 -7.10 14.01 -10.11
C ILE A 29 -7.92 12.82 -10.60
N THR A 30 -8.47 12.92 -11.82
CA THR A 30 -9.32 11.88 -12.41
C THR A 30 -8.57 10.57 -12.55
N PHE A 31 -7.34 10.63 -13.06
CA PHE A 31 -6.45 9.49 -13.17
C PHE A 31 -6.19 8.83 -11.81
N LEU A 32 -5.72 9.60 -10.81
CA LEU A 32 -5.42 9.05 -9.47
C LEU A 32 -6.68 8.44 -8.83
N LYS A 33 -7.84 9.08 -8.93
CA LYS A 33 -9.10 8.49 -8.43
C LYS A 33 -9.41 7.15 -9.11
N GLY A 34 -9.21 7.07 -10.43
CA GLY A 34 -9.42 5.85 -11.23
C GLY A 34 -8.41 4.72 -10.95
N THR A 35 -7.25 5.03 -10.36
CA THR A 35 -6.19 4.05 -10.08
C THR A 35 -6.20 3.49 -8.65
N GLY A 36 -7.33 3.62 -7.94
CA GLY A 36 -7.56 2.95 -6.65
C GLY A 36 -7.50 3.87 -5.43
N PHE A 37 -7.33 5.17 -5.62
CA PHE A 37 -7.39 6.12 -4.50
C PHE A 37 -8.82 6.34 -4.01
N ALA A 38 -9.78 6.43 -4.93
CA ALA A 38 -11.19 6.56 -4.56
C ALA A 38 -11.81 5.18 -4.19
N PRO A 39 -12.75 5.15 -3.23
CA PRO A 39 -13.27 6.25 -2.43
C PRO A 39 -12.47 6.52 -1.13
N LYS A 40 -11.42 5.75 -0.86
CA LYS A 40 -10.76 5.70 0.46
C LYS A 40 -9.90 6.93 0.78
N PHE A 41 -9.35 7.57 -0.23
CA PHE A 41 -8.40 8.67 -0.10
C PHE A 41 -8.92 9.89 -0.86
N PHE A 42 -9.11 10.98 -0.11
CA PHE A 42 -9.54 12.25 -0.65
C PHE A 42 -8.38 12.93 -1.39
N ILE A 43 -8.67 13.40 -2.60
CA ILE A 43 -7.72 14.13 -3.46
C ILE A 43 -8.37 15.43 -3.87
N ASN A 44 -7.78 16.55 -3.46
CA ASN A 44 -8.20 17.88 -3.87
C ASN A 44 -7.07 18.90 -3.63
N THR A 45 -7.28 20.14 -4.04
CA THR A 45 -6.51 21.31 -3.62
C THR A 45 -6.58 21.50 -2.09
N LYS A 46 -5.53 22.08 -1.51
CA LYS A 46 -5.52 22.48 -0.09
C LYS A 46 -4.82 23.83 0.06
N GLY A 47 -5.60 24.88 0.27
CA GLY A 47 -5.08 26.24 0.30
C GLY A 47 -4.43 26.60 -1.04
N ARG A 48 -3.12 26.85 -1.03
CA ARG A 48 -2.32 27.14 -2.25
C ARG A 48 -1.62 25.93 -2.85
N THR A 49 -1.66 24.77 -2.19
CA THR A 49 -1.07 23.55 -2.73
C THR A 49 -2.01 22.98 -3.80
N ASP A 50 -1.46 22.75 -4.99
CA ASP A 50 -2.22 22.29 -6.16
C ASP A 50 -3.02 21.03 -5.87
N LEU A 51 -2.38 19.97 -5.39
CA LEU A 51 -3.07 18.74 -5.03
C LEU A 51 -2.48 18.12 -3.77
N VAL A 52 -3.38 17.60 -2.93
CA VAL A 52 -3.05 16.84 -1.73
C VAL A 52 -3.81 15.53 -1.73
N ILE A 53 -3.10 14.43 -1.47
CA ILE A 53 -3.73 13.14 -1.15
C ILE A 53 -3.80 13.01 0.37
N HIS A 54 -5.00 12.84 0.88
CA HIS A 54 -5.28 12.72 2.30
C HIS A 54 -5.38 11.26 2.76
N ALA A 55 -5.16 11.03 4.06
CA ALA A 55 -5.15 9.70 4.66
C ALA A 55 -6.53 9.02 4.73
N GLY A 56 -7.61 9.78 4.58
CA GLY A 56 -8.99 9.30 4.64
C GLY A 56 -9.87 9.95 3.59
N ILE A 57 -11.18 9.81 3.78
CA ILE A 57 -12.20 10.14 2.77
C ILE A 57 -12.53 11.64 2.64
N ASP A 58 -11.96 12.49 3.49
CA ASP A 58 -12.20 13.93 3.47
C ASP A 58 -10.93 14.76 3.78
N ALA A 59 -11.06 16.07 3.60
CA ALA A 59 -10.00 17.05 3.84
C ALA A 59 -9.61 17.24 5.31
N LYS A 60 -10.39 16.71 6.27
CA LYS A 60 -10.08 16.78 7.72
C LYS A 60 -8.99 15.78 8.08
N SER A 61 -8.89 14.68 7.34
CA SER A 61 -7.82 13.70 7.53
C SER A 61 -6.45 14.27 7.11
N ALA A 62 -5.38 13.75 7.71
CA ALA A 62 -4.03 14.28 7.50
C ALA A 62 -3.59 14.21 6.03
N ALA A 63 -2.94 15.27 5.55
CA ALA A 63 -2.24 15.25 4.26
C ALA A 63 -1.11 14.22 4.29
N ARG A 64 -0.97 13.43 3.22
CA ARG A 64 0.05 12.37 3.08
C ARG A 64 0.92 12.56 1.84
N VAL A 65 0.39 13.10 0.76
CA VAL A 65 1.16 13.41 -0.46
C VAL A 65 0.89 14.84 -0.88
N LEU A 66 1.93 15.59 -1.16
CA LEU A 66 1.84 16.94 -1.74
C LEU A 66 2.26 16.84 -3.21
N ILE A 67 1.47 17.41 -4.11
CA ILE A 67 1.74 17.38 -5.54
C ILE A 67 1.63 18.80 -6.09
N GLU A 68 2.69 19.24 -6.76
CA GLU A 68 2.71 20.47 -7.56
C GLU A 68 2.61 20.08 -9.03
N VAL A 69 1.65 20.69 -9.73
CA VAL A 69 1.37 20.37 -11.13
C VAL A 69 1.68 21.58 -12.00
N LYS A 70 2.55 21.41 -12.97
CA LYS A 70 2.81 22.43 -13.99
C LYS A 70 2.16 22.08 -15.31
N LYS A 71 1.85 23.11 -16.10
CA LYS A 71 1.46 22.92 -17.49
C LYS A 71 2.61 22.26 -18.30
N PRO A 72 2.34 21.32 -19.22
CA PRO A 72 3.39 20.68 -20.05
C PRO A 72 4.37 21.63 -20.72
N SER A 73 3.87 22.75 -21.24
CA SER A 73 4.67 23.74 -21.96
C SER A 73 5.48 24.67 -21.05
N ASN A 74 5.25 24.65 -19.73
CA ASN A 74 5.95 25.49 -18.76
C ASN A 74 7.32 24.91 -18.39
N LYS A 75 8.32 25.17 -19.25
CA LYS A 75 9.69 24.68 -19.04
C LYS A 75 10.48 25.48 -17.99
N THR A 76 10.11 26.74 -17.75
CA THR A 76 10.87 27.65 -16.88
C THR A 76 10.63 27.35 -15.40
N GLU A 77 9.40 27.00 -15.04
CA GLU A 77 9.04 26.74 -13.64
C GLU A 77 9.19 25.27 -13.23
N MET A 78 9.37 24.38 -14.21
CA MET A 78 9.48 22.93 -14.03
C MET A 78 10.92 22.51 -13.70
N ILE A 79 11.07 21.48 -12.87
CA ILE A 79 12.37 20.86 -12.58
C ILE A 79 12.78 19.86 -13.67
N THR A 80 14.08 19.60 -13.76
CA THR A 80 14.65 18.47 -14.52
C THR A 80 15.51 17.60 -13.60
N PRO A 81 15.88 16.39 -14.02
CA PRO A 81 16.78 15.54 -13.23
C PRO A 81 18.12 16.21 -12.88
N GLU A 82 18.59 17.15 -13.70
CA GLU A 82 19.85 17.88 -13.57
C GLU A 82 19.69 19.23 -12.83
N ASN A 83 18.46 19.75 -12.74
CA ASN A 83 18.18 21.03 -12.10
C ASN A 83 16.85 21.03 -11.34
N LEU A 84 16.95 20.95 -10.01
CA LEU A 84 15.83 21.08 -9.10
C LEU A 84 15.55 22.52 -8.65
N ASN A 85 16.41 23.49 -9.00
CA ASN A 85 16.28 24.87 -8.57
C ASN A 85 15.30 25.63 -9.49
N ALA A 86 14.03 25.23 -9.43
CA ALA A 86 12.93 25.83 -10.18
C ALA A 86 11.73 26.08 -9.26
N LYS A 87 10.83 26.96 -9.72
CA LYS A 87 9.70 27.44 -8.92
C LYS A 87 8.81 26.32 -8.38
N ALA A 88 8.51 25.29 -9.16
CA ALA A 88 7.70 24.15 -8.71
C ALA A 88 8.29 23.45 -7.47
N PHE A 89 9.63 23.39 -7.37
CA PHE A 89 10.28 22.80 -6.20
C PHE A 89 10.35 23.78 -5.03
N HIS A 90 10.50 25.08 -5.29
CA HIS A 90 10.40 26.12 -4.25
C HIS A 90 9.01 26.13 -3.59
N GLU A 91 7.96 25.99 -4.39
CA GLU A 91 6.57 25.82 -3.98
C GLU A 91 6.43 24.63 -3.02
N LEU A 92 6.91 23.45 -3.42
CA LEU A 92 6.84 22.27 -2.57
C LEU A 92 7.68 22.34 -1.29
N ILE A 93 8.84 23.01 -1.30
CA ILE A 93 9.61 23.26 -0.08
C ILE A 93 8.77 24.11 0.90
N LEU A 94 8.16 25.19 0.40
CA LEU A 94 7.31 26.05 1.23
C LEU A 94 6.10 25.29 1.78
N TYR A 95 5.39 24.56 0.92
CA TYR A 95 4.19 23.81 1.31
C TYR A 95 4.50 22.67 2.28
N TYR A 96 5.60 21.96 2.06
CA TYR A 96 6.08 20.96 3.00
C TYR A 96 6.41 21.56 4.37
N LEU A 97 7.14 22.68 4.43
CA LEU A 97 7.48 23.35 5.70
C LEU A 97 6.22 23.83 6.43
N ARG A 98 5.22 24.37 5.72
CA ARG A 98 3.92 24.75 6.30
C ARG A 98 3.19 23.57 6.89
N GLU A 99 3.08 22.45 6.17
CA GLU A 99 2.48 21.22 6.70
C GLU A 99 3.23 20.71 7.93
N ARG A 100 4.55 20.58 7.80
CA ARG A 100 5.41 19.91 8.78
C ARG A 100 5.61 20.73 10.06
N ILE A 101 5.80 22.04 9.93
CA ILE A 101 6.18 22.93 11.03
C ILE A 101 4.95 23.65 11.59
N THR A 102 4.17 24.33 10.75
CA THR A 102 2.97 25.09 11.19
C THR A 102 1.81 24.14 11.49
N GLY A 103 1.52 23.22 10.56
CA GLY A 103 0.47 22.21 10.70
C GLY A 103 0.85 21.04 11.63
N LYS A 104 2.10 20.97 12.10
CA LYS A 104 2.64 19.86 12.91
C LYS A 104 2.38 18.47 12.32
N ASN A 105 2.27 18.39 11.00
CA ASN A 105 1.98 17.15 10.29
C ASN A 105 3.26 16.34 10.10
N LEU A 106 3.45 15.31 10.94
CA LEU A 106 4.53 14.32 10.80
C LEU A 106 4.23 13.23 9.75
N GLY A 107 3.10 13.37 9.07
CA GLY A 107 2.47 12.30 8.31
C GLY A 107 2.76 12.29 6.81
N ILE A 108 3.42 13.31 6.26
CA ILE A 108 3.77 13.38 4.84
C ILE A 108 4.65 12.19 4.45
N LYS A 109 4.36 11.59 3.31
CA LYS A 109 4.99 10.36 2.80
C LYS A 109 5.78 10.61 1.53
N HIS A 110 5.18 11.34 0.59
CA HIS A 110 5.82 11.73 -0.66
C HIS A 110 5.50 13.17 -1.04
N ILE A 111 6.41 13.76 -1.79
CA ILE A 111 6.29 15.08 -2.39
C ILE A 111 6.54 14.90 -3.89
N ILE A 112 5.67 15.45 -4.75
CA ILE A 112 5.68 15.17 -6.19
C ILE A 112 5.65 16.47 -6.98
N VAL A 113 6.54 16.60 -7.97
CA VAL A 113 6.39 17.59 -9.06
C VAL A 113 6.03 16.85 -10.34
N THR A 114 5.03 17.32 -11.06
CA THR A 114 4.71 16.78 -12.38
C THR A 114 4.25 17.85 -13.36
N ASN A 115 4.59 17.67 -14.64
CA ASN A 115 3.96 18.42 -15.74
C ASN A 115 3.02 17.54 -16.56
N ILE A 116 2.33 16.60 -15.89
CA ILE A 116 1.55 15.46 -16.39
C ILE A 116 2.37 14.39 -17.11
N TYR A 117 3.39 14.75 -17.90
CA TYR A 117 4.26 13.80 -18.57
C TYR A 117 5.38 13.29 -17.67
N GLU A 118 6.17 14.21 -17.12
CA GLU A 118 7.30 13.90 -16.25
C GLU A 118 6.86 13.93 -14.80
N TRP A 119 7.27 12.91 -14.05
CA TRP A 119 6.95 12.75 -12.63
C TRP A 119 8.25 12.67 -11.86
N HIS A 120 8.38 13.49 -10.82
CA HIS A 120 9.50 13.51 -9.90
C HIS A 120 8.96 13.25 -8.50
N ILE A 121 9.20 12.07 -7.95
CA ILE A 121 8.63 11.61 -6.69
C ILE A 121 9.73 11.54 -5.63
N PHE A 122 9.61 12.38 -4.61
CA PHE A 122 10.54 12.50 -3.50
C PHE A 122 9.97 11.82 -2.26
N ASP A 123 10.79 11.03 -1.58
CA ASP A 123 10.46 10.51 -0.26
C ASP A 123 10.47 11.64 0.77
N ALA A 124 9.43 11.73 1.62
CA ALA A 124 9.35 12.77 2.64
C ALA A 124 10.51 12.75 3.65
N THR A 125 11.18 11.59 3.83
CA THR A 125 12.38 11.48 4.66
C THR A 125 13.53 12.33 4.12
N LEU A 126 13.64 12.48 2.80
CA LEU A 126 14.61 13.39 2.17
C LEU A 126 14.30 14.84 2.55
N PHE A 127 13.04 15.24 2.45
CA PHE A 127 12.61 16.59 2.82
C PHE A 127 12.82 16.88 4.31
N GLU A 128 12.58 15.88 5.18
CA GLU A 128 12.85 16.01 6.61
C GLU A 128 14.34 16.28 6.86
N LYS A 129 15.21 15.44 6.28
CA LYS A 129 16.67 15.55 6.41
C LYS A 129 17.21 16.87 5.85
N LEU A 130 16.81 17.23 4.64
CA LEU A 130 17.39 18.36 3.93
C LEU A 130 16.79 19.70 4.34
N PHE A 131 15.53 19.75 4.77
CA PHE A 131 14.81 21.00 5.01
C PHE A 131 14.28 21.12 6.44
N ALA A 132 13.53 20.15 6.94
CA ALA A 132 12.93 20.26 8.28
C ALA A 132 13.97 20.20 9.42
N GLN A 133 15.12 19.56 9.20
CA GLN A 133 16.22 19.50 10.17
C GLN A 133 17.24 20.64 10.01
N ASP A 134 17.13 21.46 8.96
CA ASP A 134 18.01 22.58 8.71
C ASP A 134 17.63 23.76 9.63
N LYS A 135 18.35 23.91 10.74
CA LYS A 135 18.08 24.95 11.75
C LYS A 135 18.12 26.37 11.17
N LYS A 136 19.00 26.64 10.20
CA LYS A 136 19.11 27.96 9.56
C LYS A 136 17.88 28.24 8.71
N LEU A 137 17.46 27.26 7.91
CA LEU A 137 16.23 27.34 7.13
C LEU A 137 15.00 27.53 8.02
N LEU A 138 14.87 26.72 9.09
CA LEU A 138 13.73 26.82 10.00
C LEU A 138 13.59 28.20 10.64
N LYS A 139 14.72 28.83 11.01
CA LYS A 139 14.70 30.20 11.52
C LYS A 139 14.18 31.18 10.47
N LYS A 140 14.74 31.15 9.25
CA LYS A 140 14.28 31.99 8.13
C LYS A 140 12.80 31.76 7.79
N PHE A 141 12.34 30.51 7.78
CA PHE A 141 10.95 30.16 7.52
C PHE A 141 10.00 30.75 8.58
N LYS A 142 10.35 30.68 9.87
CA LYS A 142 9.55 31.29 10.94
C LYS A 142 9.52 32.81 10.82
N ASP A 143 10.67 33.44 10.60
CA ASP A 143 10.76 34.88 10.37
C ASP A 143 9.92 35.31 9.15
N PHE A 144 9.88 34.50 8.09
CA PHE A 144 9.04 34.72 6.92
C PHE A 144 7.54 34.62 7.26
N GLU A 145 7.10 33.52 7.89
CA GLU A 145 5.68 33.31 8.23
C GLU A 145 5.14 34.34 9.24
N GLU A 146 6.01 34.88 10.10
CA GLU A 146 5.67 35.92 11.08
C GLU A 146 5.88 37.34 10.53
N GLY A 147 6.21 37.49 9.24
CA GLY A 147 6.36 38.79 8.58
C GLY A 147 7.53 39.65 9.07
N ARG A 148 8.56 39.02 9.67
CA ARG A 148 9.75 39.71 10.18
C ARG A 148 10.83 39.98 9.13
N LEU A 149 10.70 39.40 7.93
CA LEU A 149 11.61 39.63 6.81
C LEU A 149 11.14 40.81 5.94
N SER A 150 12.01 41.27 5.04
CA SER A 150 11.73 42.39 4.13
C SER A 150 10.63 42.10 3.10
N GLY A 151 10.26 40.82 2.90
CA GLY A 151 9.14 40.43 2.06
C GLY A 151 8.30 39.32 2.70
N THR A 152 6.98 39.39 2.48
CA THR A 152 5.98 38.46 3.04
C THR A 152 5.31 37.60 1.96
N GLY A 153 5.54 37.92 0.69
CA GLY A 153 4.99 37.18 -0.45
C GLY A 153 5.74 35.88 -0.73
N THR A 154 5.07 34.92 -1.36
CA THR A 154 5.69 33.64 -1.75
C THR A 154 6.86 33.83 -2.71
N GLU A 155 6.80 34.85 -3.59
CA GLU A 155 7.90 35.19 -4.50
C GLU A 155 9.20 35.54 -3.76
N PHE A 156 9.08 36.23 -2.62
CA PHE A 156 10.23 36.51 -1.76
C PHE A 156 10.81 35.22 -1.17
N PHE A 157 9.95 34.33 -0.67
CA PHE A 157 10.40 33.03 -0.17
C PHE A 157 11.13 32.23 -1.27
N TYR A 158 10.61 32.22 -2.49
CA TYR A 158 11.21 31.50 -3.61
C TYR A 158 12.60 32.04 -3.95
N LYS A 159 12.70 33.36 -4.17
CA LYS A 159 13.93 34.01 -4.62
C LYS A 159 15.00 34.15 -3.54
N GLU A 160 14.60 34.51 -2.32
CA GLU A 160 15.55 34.91 -1.26
C GLU A 160 15.84 33.78 -0.25
N ILE A 161 15.03 32.71 -0.25
CA ILE A 161 15.17 31.60 0.71
C ILE A 161 15.37 30.28 -0.01
N ALA A 162 14.42 29.83 -0.83
CA ALA A 162 14.46 28.50 -1.44
C ALA A 162 15.55 28.38 -2.52
N ALA A 163 15.66 29.36 -3.43
CA ALA A 163 16.63 29.29 -4.52
C ALA A 163 18.09 29.30 -4.03
N PRO A 164 18.51 30.18 -3.10
CA PRO A 164 19.87 30.17 -2.55
C PRO A 164 20.15 28.89 -1.76
N LEU A 165 19.18 28.42 -0.96
CA LEU A 165 19.29 27.16 -0.20
C LEU A 165 19.59 25.97 -1.11
N LEU A 166 18.92 25.86 -2.26
CA LEU A 166 19.14 24.77 -3.21
C LEU A 166 20.49 24.88 -3.91
N ALA A 167 20.93 26.10 -4.24
CA ALA A 167 22.26 26.34 -4.77
C ALA A 167 23.35 25.90 -3.79
N ASP A 168 23.22 26.28 -2.51
CA ASP A 168 24.14 25.90 -1.44
C ASP A 168 24.18 24.37 -1.24
N LYS A 169 23.01 23.72 -1.21
CA LYS A 169 22.93 22.25 -1.05
C LYS A 169 23.58 21.52 -2.22
N ARG A 170 23.35 21.98 -3.46
CA ARG A 170 24.01 21.43 -4.65
C ARG A 170 25.53 21.56 -4.56
N ALA A 171 26.05 22.71 -4.13
CA ALA A 171 27.49 22.93 -3.96
C ALA A 171 28.07 22.04 -2.86
N SER A 172 27.37 21.89 -1.71
CA SER A 172 27.83 21.05 -0.60
C SER A 172 27.89 19.55 -0.94
N GLY A 173 26.93 19.03 -1.72
CA GLY A 173 26.94 17.63 -2.17
C GLY A 173 28.10 17.30 -3.12
N GLN A 174 28.62 18.29 -3.85
CA GLN A 174 29.78 18.12 -4.73
C GLN A 174 31.13 18.17 -3.98
N ALA A 175 31.17 18.75 -2.78
CA ALA A 175 32.42 18.91 -2.01
C ALA A 175 32.85 17.63 -1.26
N ASP A 176 31.90 16.81 -0.79
CA ASP A 176 32.16 15.56 -0.06
C ASP A 176 32.87 14.48 -0.92
N GLU A 177 32.76 14.56 -2.25
CA GLU A 177 33.38 13.59 -3.19
C GLU A 177 34.91 13.67 -3.23
N SER A 178 35.51 14.77 -2.78
CA SER A 178 36.98 14.98 -2.83
C SER A 178 37.77 14.22 -1.74
N SER A 179 37.09 13.47 -0.86
CA SER A 179 37.70 12.83 0.32
C SER A 179 37.62 11.30 0.37
N VAL A 180 37.06 10.63 -0.65
CA VAL A 180 36.93 9.16 -0.65
C VAL A 180 38.06 8.50 -1.45
N HIS A 181 39.03 7.93 -0.74
CA HIS A 181 40.06 7.06 -1.30
C HIS A 181 39.44 5.69 -1.62
N SER A 182 39.24 5.38 -2.90
CA SER A 182 38.63 4.11 -3.35
C SER A 182 39.67 2.97 -3.41
N PRO A 183 39.39 1.76 -2.87
CA PRO A 183 40.11 0.56 -3.23
C PRO A 183 39.77 0.14 -4.67
N GLN A 184 40.79 -0.19 -5.45
CA GLN A 184 40.66 -0.61 -6.85
C GLN A 184 39.91 -1.96 -6.96
N TYR A 185 38.76 -1.95 -7.65
CA TYR A 185 38.23 -3.13 -8.31
C TYR A 185 37.98 -2.81 -9.80
N ALA A 186 38.56 -3.66 -10.65
CA ALA A 186 38.57 -3.50 -12.10
C ALA A 186 37.18 -3.76 -12.70
N ILE A 187 36.65 -2.78 -13.44
CA ILE A 187 35.52 -2.93 -14.37
C ILE A 187 36.06 -2.93 -15.81
N PRO A 188 35.52 -3.77 -16.73
CA PRO A 188 35.98 -3.83 -18.11
C PRO A 188 35.78 -2.51 -18.87
N LYS A 189 36.79 -2.13 -19.65
CA LYS A 189 36.82 -0.94 -20.50
C LYS A 189 35.84 -1.11 -21.68
N ASN A 190 34.72 -0.38 -21.65
CA ASN A 190 34.07 0.21 -22.83
C ASN A 190 32.86 1.06 -22.42
N HIS A 191 33.12 2.11 -21.64
CA HIS A 191 32.39 3.38 -21.64
C HIS A 191 33.30 4.35 -20.87
N SER A 192 33.64 5.50 -21.45
CA SER A 192 34.32 6.56 -20.73
C SER A 192 33.53 6.89 -19.46
N PRO A 193 34.16 7.02 -18.28
CA PRO A 193 33.43 7.33 -17.07
C PRO A 193 32.97 8.79 -17.14
N LEU A 194 31.70 9.00 -17.47
CA LEU A 194 30.99 10.22 -17.08
C LEU A 194 31.04 10.25 -15.55
N THR A 195 31.75 11.21 -14.98
CA THR A 195 31.72 11.51 -13.55
C THR A 195 30.27 11.66 -13.12
N ALA A 196 29.75 10.65 -12.42
CA ALA A 196 28.40 10.69 -11.86
C ALA A 196 28.42 11.71 -10.71
N HIS A 197 28.07 12.95 -11.00
CA HIS A 197 27.82 13.96 -9.97
C HIS A 197 26.65 13.48 -9.11
N HIS A 198 26.91 12.99 -7.90
CA HIS A 198 25.82 12.56 -7.03
C HIS A 198 25.13 13.79 -6.42
N SER A 199 24.00 14.18 -7.02
CA SER A 199 23.07 15.14 -6.43
C SER A 199 22.65 14.67 -5.02
N PRO A 200 22.62 15.55 -4.00
CA PRO A 200 22.15 15.16 -2.66
C PRO A 200 20.65 14.83 -2.64
N PHE A 201 19.96 15.02 -3.76
CA PHE A 201 18.54 14.76 -3.93
C PHE A 201 18.34 13.43 -4.65
N SER A 202 17.82 12.44 -3.93
CA SER A 202 17.34 11.19 -4.52
C SER A 202 15.82 11.24 -4.74
N PHE A 203 15.37 10.86 -5.93
CA PHE A 203 13.96 10.79 -6.28
C PHE A 203 13.73 9.75 -7.38
N THR A 204 12.49 9.30 -7.49
CA THR A 204 12.06 8.49 -8.63
C THR A 204 11.62 9.41 -9.76
N HIS A 205 12.15 9.19 -10.96
CA HIS A 205 11.76 9.90 -12.17
C HIS A 205 11.26 8.95 -13.24
N PHE A 206 10.21 9.37 -13.94
CA PHE A 206 9.76 8.73 -15.16
C PHE A 206 8.99 9.72 -16.04
N ASN A 207 8.94 9.41 -17.34
CA ASN A 207 8.15 10.15 -18.33
C ASN A 207 7.05 9.23 -18.89
N LEU A 208 5.79 9.64 -18.76
CA LEU A 208 4.63 8.86 -19.20
C LEU A 208 4.62 8.62 -20.72
N ARG A 209 5.27 9.47 -21.52
CA ARG A 209 5.42 9.26 -22.98
C ARG A 209 6.16 7.96 -23.30
N ASN A 210 7.05 7.50 -22.42
CA ASN A 210 7.76 6.22 -22.58
C ASN A 210 6.85 5.00 -22.47
N TYR A 211 5.62 5.18 -21.96
CA TYR A 211 4.65 4.13 -21.75
C TYR A 211 3.54 4.09 -22.80
N GLU A 212 3.48 5.04 -23.74
CA GLU A 212 2.47 5.05 -24.81
C GLU A 212 2.50 3.77 -25.66
N LYS A 213 3.70 3.36 -26.09
CA LYS A 213 3.87 2.14 -26.90
C LYS A 213 3.52 0.87 -26.10
N PRO A 214 4.05 0.65 -24.88
CA PRO A 214 3.60 -0.44 -23.99
C PRO A 214 2.08 -0.48 -23.75
N LEU A 215 1.44 0.69 -23.67
CA LEU A 215 0.03 0.81 -23.34
C LEU A 215 -0.90 0.45 -24.51
N ARG A 216 -0.47 0.73 -25.75
CA ARG A 216 -1.29 0.60 -26.97
C ARG A 216 -0.95 -0.63 -27.82
N ASN A 217 -0.11 -1.54 -27.31
CA ASN A 217 0.24 -2.76 -28.02
C ASN A 217 -0.40 -4.00 -27.34
N THR A 218 -0.30 -5.15 -28.00
CA THR A 218 -0.81 -6.45 -27.49
C THR A 218 0.29 -7.32 -26.86
N ASN A 219 1.51 -6.80 -26.72
CA ASN A 219 2.66 -7.54 -26.25
C ASN A 219 2.65 -7.65 -24.71
N ARG A 220 2.32 -8.84 -24.21
CA ARG A 220 2.28 -9.12 -22.76
C ARG A 220 3.60 -8.92 -22.02
N THR A 221 4.74 -8.92 -22.71
CA THR A 221 6.04 -8.66 -22.04
C THR A 221 6.19 -7.20 -21.60
N ASP A 222 5.54 -6.27 -22.32
CA ASP A 222 5.53 -4.84 -21.99
C ASP A 222 4.66 -4.52 -20.75
N ASP A 223 3.78 -5.44 -20.33
CA ASP A 223 3.01 -5.32 -19.09
C ASP A 223 3.93 -5.19 -17.88
N THR A 224 5.15 -5.73 -17.91
CA THR A 224 6.14 -5.59 -16.82
C THR A 224 6.45 -4.12 -16.52
N LYS A 225 6.56 -3.28 -17.56
CA LYS A 225 6.82 -1.84 -17.40
C LYS A 225 5.59 -1.14 -16.80
N LEU A 226 4.40 -1.51 -17.26
CA LEU A 226 3.14 -0.97 -16.73
C LEU A 226 2.89 -1.42 -15.29
N ILE A 227 3.30 -2.63 -14.91
CA ILE A 227 3.28 -3.12 -13.52
C ILE A 227 4.21 -2.28 -12.64
N ALA A 228 5.43 -2.00 -13.10
CA ALA A 228 6.35 -1.14 -12.36
C ALA A 228 5.77 0.27 -12.15
N LEU A 229 5.23 0.88 -13.22
CA LEU A 229 4.60 2.19 -13.15
C LEU A 229 3.36 2.19 -12.23
N LEU A 230 2.49 1.19 -12.34
CA LEU A 230 1.34 1.00 -11.45
C LEU A 230 1.79 0.94 -9.99
N LYS A 231 2.83 0.15 -9.67
CA LYS A 231 3.33 0.03 -8.30
C LYS A 231 3.81 1.37 -7.75
N VAL A 232 4.51 2.17 -8.55
CA VAL A 232 5.00 3.50 -8.13
C VAL A 232 3.85 4.49 -7.93
N LEU A 233 2.81 4.44 -8.78
CA LEU A 233 1.66 5.34 -8.70
C LEU A 233 0.51 4.82 -7.82
N SER A 234 0.67 3.66 -7.17
CA SER A 234 -0.38 3.05 -6.37
C SER A 234 -0.56 3.76 -5.02
N PRO A 235 -1.76 3.68 -4.40
CA PRO A 235 -1.97 4.21 -3.06
C PRO A 235 -1.06 3.52 -2.02
N GLU A 236 -0.79 2.22 -2.17
CA GLU A 236 0.09 1.48 -1.26
C GLU A 236 1.49 2.09 -1.21
N HIS A 237 2.06 2.42 -2.38
CA HIS A 237 3.36 3.07 -2.46
C HIS A 237 3.29 4.54 -2.03
N LEU A 238 2.45 5.35 -2.68
CA LEU A 238 2.42 6.80 -2.46
C LEU A 238 2.01 7.18 -1.03
N LEU A 239 1.17 6.39 -0.37
CA LEU A 239 0.77 6.63 1.02
C LEU A 239 1.59 5.82 2.04
N LYS A 240 2.56 5.02 1.57
CA LYS A 240 3.30 4.05 2.38
C LYS A 240 2.35 3.27 3.29
N LEU A 241 1.27 2.77 2.71
CA LEU A 241 0.34 1.92 3.46
C LEU A 241 1.10 0.68 3.90
N PRO A 242 0.80 0.12 5.08
CA PRO A 242 1.27 -1.22 5.38
C PRO A 242 0.85 -2.10 4.21
N PHE A 243 1.78 -2.88 3.68
CA PHE A 243 1.43 -3.92 2.72
C PHE A 243 0.25 -4.68 3.35
N ALA A 244 -0.87 -4.79 2.63
CA ALA A 244 -1.94 -5.69 3.02
C ALA A 244 -1.24 -7.02 3.27
N ASN A 245 -1.25 -7.45 4.54
CA ASN A 245 -0.26 -8.34 5.07
C ASN A 245 -0.01 -9.53 4.13
N ASP A 246 1.29 -9.84 3.97
CA ASP A 246 1.87 -11.14 3.69
C ASP A 246 0.85 -12.28 3.66
N SER A 247 0.85 -13.13 2.63
CA SER A 247 -0.05 -14.28 2.43
C SER A 247 -0.17 -15.24 3.64
N ASN A 248 0.57 -14.99 4.71
CA ASN A 248 0.58 -15.62 6.02
C ASN A 248 -0.41 -15.01 7.04
N THR A 249 -1.15 -13.95 6.73
CA THR A 249 -2.15 -13.40 7.67
C THR A 249 -3.54 -13.96 7.40
N LEU A 250 -4.06 -14.70 8.38
CA LEU A 250 -5.35 -15.36 8.34
C LEU A 250 -6.49 -14.35 8.14
N ASP A 251 -7.20 -14.42 7.01
CA ASP A 251 -8.49 -13.77 6.83
C ASP A 251 -9.49 -14.40 7.81
N ARG A 252 -9.95 -13.63 8.80
CA ARG A 252 -10.83 -14.13 9.85
C ARG A 252 -12.24 -14.47 9.34
N GLY A 253 -12.71 -13.81 8.29
CA GLY A 253 -14.00 -14.09 7.67
C GLY A 253 -13.96 -15.42 6.95
N PHE A 254 -12.98 -15.59 6.06
CA PHE A 254 -12.75 -16.85 5.36
C PHE A 254 -12.49 -18.01 6.33
N TYR A 255 -11.66 -17.79 7.36
CA TYR A 255 -11.38 -18.81 8.38
C TYR A 255 -12.66 -19.24 9.13
N ALA A 256 -13.49 -18.29 9.56
CA ALA A 256 -14.74 -18.59 10.24
C ALA A 256 -15.73 -19.34 9.34
N GLU A 257 -15.85 -18.94 8.08
CA GLU A 257 -16.69 -19.63 7.10
C GLU A 257 -16.17 -21.04 6.79
N LEU A 258 -14.86 -21.23 6.65
CA LEU A 258 -14.25 -22.53 6.41
C LEU A 258 -14.54 -23.50 7.57
N LEU A 259 -14.38 -23.06 8.82
CA LEU A 259 -14.75 -23.88 9.98
C LEU A 259 -16.24 -24.23 9.96
N HIS A 260 -17.11 -23.28 9.63
CA HIS A 260 -18.55 -23.50 9.56
C HIS A 260 -18.93 -24.54 8.49
N ILE A 261 -18.37 -24.45 7.27
CA ILE A 261 -18.61 -25.39 6.17
C ILE A 261 -18.15 -26.80 6.55
N ILE A 262 -17.01 -26.91 7.24
CA ILE A 262 -16.51 -28.20 7.73
C ILE A 262 -17.45 -28.76 8.81
N GLY A 263 -18.03 -27.92 9.67
CA GLY A 263 -18.79 -28.33 10.86
C GLY A 263 -17.98 -28.24 12.16
N LEU A 264 -16.94 -27.41 12.17
CA LEU A 264 -16.06 -27.14 13.31
C LEU A 264 -16.33 -25.76 13.91
N ALA A 265 -15.92 -25.58 15.16
CA ALA A 265 -15.93 -24.29 15.84
C ALA A 265 -14.63 -24.10 16.63
N GLU A 266 -14.18 -22.84 16.72
CA GLU A 266 -13.08 -22.44 17.60
C GLU A 266 -13.65 -22.14 19.00
N THR A 267 -13.12 -22.84 20.01
CA THR A 267 -13.49 -22.65 21.42
C THR A 267 -12.27 -22.27 22.24
N LYS A 268 -12.49 -21.57 23.37
CA LYS A 268 -11.40 -21.13 24.25
C LYS A 268 -11.29 -22.06 25.45
N GLN A 269 -10.16 -22.76 25.56
CA GLN A 269 -9.80 -23.55 26.74
C GLN A 269 -8.66 -22.83 27.49
N GLY A 270 -9.01 -22.09 28.54
CA GLY A 270 -8.05 -21.27 29.29
C GLY A 270 -7.46 -20.17 28.40
N SER A 271 -6.13 -20.17 28.21
CA SER A 271 -5.42 -19.25 27.31
C SER A 271 -5.27 -19.77 25.87
N LYS A 272 -5.56 -21.06 25.63
CA LYS A 272 -5.43 -21.69 24.32
C LYS A 272 -6.76 -21.67 23.58
N LYS A 273 -6.69 -21.47 22.27
CA LYS A 273 -7.83 -21.70 21.37
C LYS A 273 -7.72 -23.10 20.78
N VAL A 274 -8.82 -23.84 20.77
CA VAL A 274 -8.89 -25.19 20.24
C VAL A 274 -10.03 -25.29 19.25
N ILE A 275 -9.80 -26.00 18.15
CA ILE A 275 -10.81 -26.26 17.12
C ILE A 275 -11.40 -27.64 17.40
N GLY A 276 -12.73 -27.73 17.40
CA GLY A 276 -13.43 -29.00 17.63
C GLY A 276 -14.76 -29.07 16.90
N ARG A 277 -15.36 -30.27 16.88
CA ARG A 277 -16.71 -30.49 16.32
C ARG A 277 -17.71 -29.55 16.96
N LYS A 278 -18.46 -28.80 16.13
CA LYS A 278 -19.49 -27.88 16.60
C LYS A 278 -20.55 -28.65 17.39
N GLY A 279 -20.98 -28.11 18.55
CA GLY A 279 -21.96 -28.76 19.42
C GLY A 279 -21.41 -29.90 20.31
N ASN A 280 -20.08 -30.12 20.36
CA ASN A 280 -19.49 -31.10 21.27
C ASN A 280 -19.30 -30.54 22.70
N SER A 281 -19.87 -31.22 23.69
CA SER A 281 -19.90 -30.77 25.10
C SER A 281 -18.54 -30.80 25.82
N LYS A 282 -17.50 -31.44 25.30
CA LYS A 282 -16.15 -31.35 25.92
C LYS A 282 -15.51 -29.95 25.80
N PHE A 283 -16.04 -29.08 24.93
CA PHE A 283 -15.46 -27.76 24.63
C PHE A 283 -16.42 -26.58 24.86
N GLU A 284 -17.74 -26.83 24.92
CA GLU A 284 -18.77 -25.85 25.27
C GLU A 284 -19.35 -26.14 26.66
N ILE A 285 -18.59 -25.88 27.75
CA ILE A 285 -19.16 -25.80 29.10
C ILE A 285 -18.64 -24.57 29.81
N ARG A 286 -19.44 -23.50 29.82
CA ARG A 286 -19.78 -22.80 31.06
C ARG A 286 -21.27 -22.45 31.01
N ASN A 287 -21.98 -22.90 32.05
CA ASN A 287 -23.36 -22.59 32.43
C ASN A 287 -24.44 -23.57 31.92
N SER A 288 -24.62 -24.68 32.63
CA SER A 288 -25.93 -25.26 33.00
C SER A 288 -25.73 -26.61 33.68
N GLU A 289 -25.60 -26.59 35.01
CA GLU A 289 -25.75 -27.81 35.81
C GLU A 289 -27.25 -28.04 36.02
N GLN A 290 -27.88 -28.83 35.16
CA GLN A 290 -29.07 -29.68 35.39
C GLN A 290 -29.68 -30.10 34.04
N GLU A 291 -29.05 -31.05 33.34
CA GLU A 291 -29.73 -31.78 32.26
C GLU A 291 -29.36 -33.26 32.34
N THR A 292 -30.38 -34.12 32.23
CA THR A 292 -30.26 -35.58 32.21
C THR A 292 -29.54 -36.09 30.95
N ARG A 293 -28.96 -37.30 31.00
CA ARG A 293 -28.11 -37.85 29.92
C ARG A 293 -28.81 -37.94 28.55
N ASN A 294 -30.13 -38.12 28.52
CA ASN A 294 -30.89 -38.26 27.27
C ASN A 294 -31.23 -36.90 26.63
N THR A 295 -31.64 -35.89 27.42
CA THR A 295 -31.87 -34.53 26.92
C THR A 295 -30.60 -33.88 26.39
N LYS A 296 -29.43 -34.17 26.99
CA LYS A 296 -28.13 -33.70 26.49
C LYS A 296 -27.79 -34.15 25.07
N ARG A 297 -28.14 -35.37 24.66
CA ARG A 297 -27.83 -35.86 23.30
C ARG A 297 -28.71 -35.19 22.24
N GLU A 298 -29.98 -34.92 22.57
CA GLU A 298 -30.94 -34.27 21.67
C GLU A 298 -30.65 -32.78 21.50
N THR A 299 -30.34 -32.04 22.59
CA THR A 299 -29.89 -30.63 22.49
C THR A 299 -28.51 -30.46 21.85
N GLN A 300 -27.62 -31.46 21.96
CA GLN A 300 -26.31 -31.46 21.28
C GLN A 300 -26.43 -31.66 19.77
N ASN A 301 -27.27 -32.60 19.33
CA ASN A 301 -27.55 -32.80 17.89
C ASN A 301 -28.26 -31.60 17.27
N ALA A 302 -29.07 -30.85 18.03
CA ALA A 302 -29.74 -29.64 17.57
C ALA A 302 -28.79 -28.45 17.27
N LYS A 303 -27.54 -28.48 17.77
CA LYS A 303 -26.50 -27.47 17.49
C LYS A 303 -25.56 -27.86 16.34
N ARG A 304 -25.62 -29.10 15.86
CA ARG A 304 -24.82 -29.57 14.73
C ARG A 304 -25.49 -29.11 13.44
N ASP A 305 -24.71 -28.66 12.47
CA ASP A 305 -25.22 -28.26 11.16
C ASP A 305 -25.28 -29.51 10.27
N PRO A 306 -26.45 -30.10 9.95
CA PRO A 306 -26.51 -31.36 9.21
C PRO A 306 -25.95 -31.24 7.79
N GLY A 307 -25.93 -30.03 7.24
CA GLY A 307 -25.33 -29.72 5.93
C GLY A 307 -23.81 -29.61 5.94
N ALA A 308 -23.15 -29.65 7.10
CA ALA A 308 -21.70 -29.57 7.18
C ALA A 308 -21.02 -30.82 6.61
N LEU A 309 -19.84 -30.66 6.03
CA LEU A 309 -19.11 -31.76 5.39
C LEU A 309 -18.81 -32.90 6.38
N LEU A 310 -18.38 -32.55 7.59
CA LEU A 310 -18.07 -33.52 8.64
C LEU A 310 -19.29 -34.36 9.02
N GLU A 311 -20.46 -33.72 9.20
CA GLU A 311 -21.69 -34.42 9.59
C GLU A 311 -22.16 -35.36 8.47
N ASN A 312 -22.09 -34.92 7.21
CA ASN A 312 -22.41 -35.76 6.06
C ASN A 312 -21.50 -36.99 5.97
N ILE A 313 -20.20 -36.86 6.22
CA ILE A 313 -19.27 -38.00 6.19
C ILE A 313 -19.57 -38.96 7.35
N ILE A 314 -19.83 -38.45 8.56
CA ILE A 314 -20.16 -39.28 9.71
C ILE A 314 -21.40 -40.13 9.42
N VAL A 315 -22.47 -39.53 8.88
CA VAL A 315 -23.69 -40.26 8.50
C VAL A 315 -23.38 -41.39 7.52
N GLN A 316 -22.52 -41.16 6.53
CA GLN A 316 -22.14 -42.19 5.56
C GLN A 316 -21.28 -43.31 6.18
N LEU A 317 -20.39 -42.97 7.10
CA LEU A 317 -19.54 -43.94 7.81
C LEU A 317 -20.38 -44.84 8.73
N GLU A 318 -21.33 -44.25 9.46
CA GLU A 318 -22.28 -44.94 10.34
C GLU A 318 -23.22 -45.84 9.52
N SER A 319 -23.88 -45.30 8.50
CA SER A 319 -24.92 -46.03 7.76
C SER A 319 -24.40 -47.27 7.02
N HIS A 320 -23.11 -47.28 6.68
CA HIS A 320 -22.46 -48.40 5.99
C HIS A 320 -21.58 -49.24 6.91
N ASP A 321 -21.58 -48.97 8.21
CA ASP A 321 -20.73 -49.62 9.21
C ASP A 321 -19.27 -49.72 8.73
N LYS A 322 -18.68 -48.57 8.38
CA LYS A 322 -17.32 -48.52 7.82
C LYS A 322 -16.24 -48.61 8.89
N ILE A 323 -16.52 -48.14 10.11
CA ILE A 323 -15.55 -48.12 11.21
C ILE A 323 -15.18 -49.54 11.65
N SER A 324 -16.14 -50.47 11.70
CA SER A 324 -15.89 -51.88 12.06
C SER A 324 -14.96 -52.60 11.08
N ARG A 325 -14.86 -52.10 9.84
CA ARG A 325 -14.06 -52.68 8.75
C ARG A 325 -12.63 -52.16 8.70
N LEU A 326 -12.27 -51.20 9.55
CA LEU A 326 -10.90 -50.71 9.63
C LEU A 326 -10.02 -51.76 10.31
N ALA A 327 -8.81 -51.96 9.79
CA ALA A 327 -7.86 -52.93 10.32
C ALA A 327 -7.41 -52.60 11.77
N ASN A 328 -7.40 -51.32 12.13
CA ASN A 328 -7.02 -50.86 13.46
C ASN A 328 -7.87 -49.65 13.88
N PRO A 329 -9.13 -49.84 14.30
CA PRO A 329 -10.06 -48.75 14.57
C PRO A 329 -9.72 -47.97 15.86
N SER A 330 -9.02 -48.59 16.81
CA SER A 330 -8.64 -47.96 18.08
C SER A 330 -7.66 -46.80 17.91
N GLN A 331 -6.90 -46.73 16.81
CA GLN A 331 -6.02 -45.60 16.52
C GLN A 331 -6.78 -44.28 16.33
N PHE A 332 -8.06 -44.36 15.96
CA PHE A 332 -8.91 -43.20 15.70
C PHE A 332 -9.74 -42.78 16.92
N GLY A 333 -9.58 -43.42 18.08
CA GLY A 333 -10.29 -43.02 19.29
C GLY A 333 -10.67 -44.19 20.19
N GLU A 334 -10.93 -43.89 21.46
CA GLU A 334 -11.23 -44.90 22.45
C GLU A 334 -12.66 -45.44 22.29
N ASN A 335 -13.59 -44.57 21.90
CA ASN A 335 -15.00 -44.86 21.70
C ASN A 335 -15.45 -44.63 20.25
N GLU A 336 -16.64 -45.14 19.91
CA GLU A 336 -17.22 -45.08 18.57
C GLU A 336 -17.38 -43.65 18.05
N GLU A 337 -17.82 -42.71 18.90
CA GLU A 337 -18.02 -41.31 18.51
C GLU A 337 -16.70 -40.63 18.16
N GLU A 338 -15.63 -40.87 18.94
CA GLU A 338 -14.29 -40.36 18.65
C GLU A 338 -13.73 -40.95 17.35
N ARG A 339 -13.93 -42.26 17.12
CA ARG A 339 -13.51 -42.93 15.88
C ARG A 339 -14.21 -42.35 14.66
N LEU A 340 -15.54 -42.18 14.74
CA LEU A 340 -16.33 -41.57 13.67
C LEU A 340 -15.88 -40.15 13.38
N PHE A 341 -15.70 -39.33 14.42
CA PHE A 341 -15.24 -37.96 14.26
C PHE A 341 -13.85 -37.87 13.63
N ASN A 342 -12.87 -38.61 14.15
CA ASN A 342 -11.49 -38.52 13.66
C ASN A 342 -11.34 -39.05 12.24
N VAL A 343 -11.99 -40.18 11.91
CA VAL A 343 -11.99 -40.71 10.53
C VAL A 343 -12.71 -39.74 9.58
N ALA A 344 -13.86 -39.19 9.98
CA ALA A 344 -14.57 -38.23 9.15
C ALA A 344 -13.76 -36.95 8.95
N LEU A 345 -13.10 -36.44 9.98
CA LEU A 345 -12.27 -35.25 9.91
C LEU A 345 -11.07 -35.44 8.96
N GLU A 346 -10.38 -36.58 9.04
CA GLU A 346 -9.30 -36.90 8.10
C GLU A 346 -9.78 -36.95 6.64
N LEU A 347 -10.96 -37.53 6.40
CA LEU A 347 -11.58 -37.54 5.08
C LEU A 347 -11.92 -36.12 4.62
N VAL A 348 -12.60 -35.32 5.45
CA VAL A 348 -12.93 -33.92 5.10
C VAL A 348 -11.67 -33.12 4.78
N ILE A 349 -10.63 -33.20 5.60
CA ILE A 349 -9.36 -32.49 5.37
C ILE A 349 -8.74 -32.95 4.04
N THR A 350 -8.74 -34.25 3.76
CA THR A 350 -8.21 -34.79 2.51
C THR A 350 -8.96 -34.24 1.29
N TRP A 351 -10.29 -34.18 1.34
CA TRP A 351 -11.11 -33.66 0.25
C TRP A 351 -10.96 -32.15 0.08
N ILE A 352 -10.95 -31.39 1.17
CA ILE A 352 -10.76 -29.94 1.14
C ILE A 352 -9.37 -29.60 0.59
N ASN A 353 -8.32 -30.29 1.04
CA ASN A 353 -6.98 -30.10 0.48
C ASN A 353 -6.97 -30.37 -1.02
N ARG A 354 -7.59 -31.46 -1.49
CA ARG A 354 -7.68 -31.73 -2.93
C ARG A 354 -8.39 -30.61 -3.68
N ILE A 355 -9.52 -30.10 -3.16
CA ILE A 355 -10.29 -29.00 -3.77
C ILE A 355 -9.49 -27.70 -3.80
N LEU A 356 -8.85 -27.33 -2.69
CA LEU A 356 -8.05 -26.10 -2.58
C LEU A 356 -6.83 -26.11 -3.52
N PHE A 357 -6.33 -27.29 -3.89
CA PHE A 357 -5.21 -27.45 -4.83
C PHE A 357 -5.63 -27.92 -6.23
N LEU A 358 -6.94 -27.91 -6.56
CA LEU A 358 -7.38 -28.09 -7.93
C LEU A 358 -6.86 -26.90 -8.77
N LYS A 359 -5.95 -27.18 -9.69
CA LYS A 359 -5.67 -26.28 -10.80
C LYS A 359 -6.86 -26.38 -11.76
N LEU A 360 -7.77 -25.41 -11.67
CA LEU A 360 -8.77 -25.17 -12.71
C LEU A 360 -8.11 -24.54 -13.95
#